data_AF-A0A932WYA7-F1
#
_entry.id   AF-A0A932WYA7-F1
#
_cell.length_a   1.000
_cell.length_b   1.000
_cell.length_c   1.000
_cell.angle_alpha   90.00
_cell.angle_beta   90.00
_cell.angle_gamma   90.00
#
_symmetry.space_group_name_H-M   'P 1'
#
loop_
_entity.id
_entity.type
_entity.pdbx_description
1 polymer ?
#
loop_
_entity_poly.entity_id
_entity_poly.type
_entity_poly.pdbx_seq_one_letter_code
_entity_poly.pdbx_strand_id
1 'polypeptide(L)'
;FGTCIDYESVAACWGEEERETLIEASSRVLSKESPSIYQALLDLEVPPVLLPRMHGEVDRYTRGKDRVALIQSLKGHRIHIWGEGPWEKYVPHAIIGPTLTFEGVIEIMKQSRIVLNSAPRFKAGTHERIFYALMCGASVYTGASSYLKRYFPTMHTYHYGEWSGLQVGDWAECAEEGQSEVLRAHTWDARAETLILTEIKEKSCVN
;
A
#
# COMPACT_ATOMS: atom_id res chain seq x y z
N PHE A 1 -2.84 9.52 -7.19
CA PHE A 1 -2.05 8.28 -7.43
C PHE A 1 -2.93 7.03 -7.33
N GLY A 2 -3.75 6.80 -8.34
CA GLY A 2 -4.62 5.62 -8.47
C GLY A 2 -4.39 4.88 -9.79
N THR A 3 -3.16 4.86 -10.28
CA THR A 3 -2.86 4.23 -11.57
C THR A 3 -3.00 2.71 -11.45
N CYS A 4 -3.85 2.11 -12.27
CA CYS A 4 -3.94 0.67 -12.46
C CYS A 4 -2.69 0.20 -13.18
N ILE A 5 -1.98 -0.75 -12.58
CA ILE A 5 -0.92 -1.48 -13.27
C ILE A 5 -1.56 -2.73 -13.83
N ASP A 6 -1.47 -2.91 -15.15
CA ASP A 6 -1.88 -4.14 -15.83
C ASP A 6 -0.88 -5.26 -15.51
N TYR A 7 -1.03 -5.86 -14.34
CA TYR A 7 -0.07 -6.85 -13.82
C TYR A 7 -0.02 -8.13 -14.67
N GLU A 8 -1.12 -8.48 -15.35
CA GLU A 8 -1.12 -9.57 -16.32
C GLU A 8 -0.23 -9.25 -17.52
N SER A 9 -0.33 -8.02 -18.07
CA SER A 9 0.55 -7.58 -19.16
C SER A 9 2.01 -7.48 -18.72
N VAL A 10 2.28 -7.12 -17.46
CA VAL A 10 3.64 -7.17 -16.88
C VAL A 10 4.23 -8.58 -17.00
N ALA A 11 3.47 -9.62 -16.62
CA ALA A 11 3.93 -11.01 -16.71
C ALA A 11 3.98 -11.53 -18.16
N ALA A 12 3.05 -11.09 -19.02
CA ALA A 12 2.97 -11.54 -20.41
C ALA A 12 4.16 -11.08 -21.28
N CYS A 13 4.89 -10.05 -20.87
CA CYS A 13 6.07 -9.54 -21.57
C CYS A 13 7.34 -10.42 -21.43
N TRP A 14 7.27 -11.50 -20.66
CA TRP A 14 8.41 -12.38 -20.36
C TRP A 14 8.28 -13.74 -21.05
N GLY A 15 9.42 -14.40 -21.30
CA GLY A 15 9.45 -15.80 -21.69
C GLY A 15 8.84 -16.69 -20.60
N GLU A 16 8.45 -17.92 -20.94
CA GLU A 16 7.71 -18.81 -20.04
C GLU A 16 8.40 -19.01 -18.68
N GLU A 17 9.68 -19.38 -18.67
CA GLU A 17 10.47 -19.62 -17.45
C GLU A 17 10.66 -18.35 -16.59
N GLU A 18 10.99 -17.23 -17.24
CA GLU A 18 11.18 -15.95 -16.55
C GLU A 18 9.85 -15.42 -15.98
N ARG A 19 8.75 -15.68 -16.68
CA ARG A 19 7.39 -15.33 -16.24
C ARG A 19 6.99 -16.14 -15.00
N GLU A 20 7.24 -17.44 -14.98
CA GLU A 20 7.01 -18.28 -13.80
C GLU A 20 7.82 -17.78 -12.60
N THR A 21 9.10 -17.46 -12.83
CA THR A 21 9.99 -16.89 -11.82
C THR A 21 9.46 -15.56 -11.27
N LEU A 22 8.99 -14.65 -12.14
CA LEU A 22 8.40 -13.37 -11.75
C LEU A 22 7.13 -13.56 -10.90
N ILE A 23 6.26 -14.49 -11.29
CA ILE A 23 5.00 -14.78 -10.58
C ILE A 23 5.29 -15.41 -9.21
N GLU A 24 6.25 -16.33 -9.14
CA GLU A 24 6.67 -16.96 -7.90
C GLU A 24 7.32 -15.94 -6.95
N ALA A 25 8.27 -15.14 -7.44
CA ALA A 25 8.89 -14.05 -6.67
C ALA A 25 7.82 -13.08 -6.12
N SER A 26 6.86 -12.72 -6.95
CA SER A 26 5.74 -11.84 -6.56
C SER A 26 4.84 -12.48 -5.51
N SER A 27 4.57 -13.78 -5.61
CA SER A 27 3.76 -14.52 -4.65
C SER A 27 4.47 -14.62 -3.30
N ARG A 28 5.78 -14.84 -3.29
CA ARG A 28 6.60 -14.74 -2.07
C ARG A 28 6.55 -13.35 -1.47
N VAL A 29 6.69 -12.29 -2.25
CA VAL A 29 6.58 -10.91 -1.74
C VAL A 29 5.20 -10.64 -1.16
N LEU A 30 4.12 -11.22 -1.70
CA LEU A 30 2.77 -11.06 -1.15
C LEU A 30 2.44 -12.08 -0.05
N SER A 31 3.35 -12.99 0.32
CA SER A 31 3.12 -13.97 1.38
C SER A 31 3.13 -13.34 2.78
N LYS A 32 2.81 -14.15 3.79
CA LYS A 32 2.85 -13.75 5.20
C LYS A 32 4.26 -13.49 5.72
N GLU A 33 5.23 -14.29 5.29
CA GLU A 33 6.66 -14.13 5.54
C GLU A 33 7.16 -12.84 4.91
N SER A 34 6.58 -12.50 3.76
CA SER A 34 6.66 -11.17 3.18
C SER A 34 8.11 -10.67 2.97
N PRO A 35 9.02 -11.47 2.37
CA PRO A 35 10.37 -11.04 2.03
C PRO A 35 10.40 -9.75 1.20
N SER A 36 11.56 -9.10 1.18
CA SER A 36 11.85 -8.06 0.20
C SER A 36 11.89 -8.65 -1.20
N ILE A 37 11.70 -7.82 -2.24
CA ILE A 37 11.80 -8.26 -3.63
C ILE A 37 13.19 -8.87 -3.89
N TYR A 38 14.25 -8.23 -3.39
CA TYR A 38 15.61 -8.75 -3.51
C TYR A 38 15.75 -10.14 -2.88
N GLN A 39 15.27 -10.33 -1.65
CA GLN A 39 15.36 -11.62 -0.99
C GLN A 39 14.60 -12.70 -1.78
N ALA A 40 13.38 -12.40 -2.22
CA ALA A 40 12.59 -13.32 -3.02
C ALA A 40 13.28 -13.72 -4.34
N LEU A 41 13.97 -12.79 -5.01
CA LEU A 41 14.72 -13.07 -6.23
C LEU A 41 16.01 -13.85 -5.98
N LEU A 42 16.71 -13.58 -4.87
CA LEU A 42 17.91 -14.32 -4.48
C LEU A 42 17.56 -15.77 -4.11
N ASP A 43 16.45 -15.99 -3.39
CA ASP A 43 15.96 -17.33 -3.03
C ASP A 43 15.56 -18.18 -4.25
N LEU A 44 15.30 -17.52 -5.40
CA LEU A 44 14.98 -18.16 -6.68
C LEU A 44 16.18 -18.20 -7.61
N GLU A 45 17.38 -17.88 -7.11
CA GLU A 45 18.64 -17.95 -7.86
C GLU A 45 18.63 -17.16 -9.17
N VAL A 46 17.89 -16.04 -9.21
CA VAL A 46 17.77 -15.21 -10.43
C VAL A 46 19.15 -14.69 -10.86
N PRO A 47 19.55 -14.88 -12.13
CA PRO A 47 20.84 -14.44 -12.62
C PRO A 47 21.09 -12.94 -12.38
N PRO A 48 22.29 -12.52 -11.93
CA PRO A 48 22.57 -11.11 -11.61
C PRO A 48 22.26 -10.12 -12.73
N VAL A 49 22.41 -10.54 -13.99
CA VAL A 49 22.09 -9.72 -15.17
C VAL A 49 20.59 -9.42 -15.32
N LEU A 50 19.72 -10.32 -14.83
CA LEU A 50 18.27 -10.16 -14.88
C LEU A 50 17.69 -9.44 -13.66
N LEU A 51 18.42 -9.44 -12.53
CA LEU A 51 17.93 -8.89 -11.26
C LEU A 51 17.35 -7.48 -11.35
N PRO A 52 17.98 -6.47 -11.99
CA PRO A 52 17.44 -5.11 -11.99
C PRO A 52 16.09 -5.01 -12.73
N ARG A 53 15.99 -5.67 -13.89
CA ARG A 53 14.76 -5.70 -14.70
C ARG A 53 13.66 -6.47 -13.97
N MET A 54 13.98 -7.67 -13.47
CA MET A 54 13.01 -8.52 -12.79
C MET A 54 12.54 -7.90 -11.47
N HIS A 55 13.41 -7.23 -10.71
CA HIS A 55 13.04 -6.47 -9.52
C HIS A 55 11.99 -5.40 -9.83
N GLY A 56 12.22 -4.61 -10.87
CA GLY A 56 11.26 -3.59 -11.31
C GLY A 56 9.90 -4.19 -11.70
N GLU A 57 9.90 -5.31 -12.42
CA GLU A 57 8.65 -5.96 -12.85
C GLU A 57 7.93 -6.69 -11.71
N VAL A 58 8.64 -7.29 -10.76
CA VAL A 58 8.04 -7.82 -9.52
C VAL A 58 7.39 -6.70 -8.70
N ASP A 59 8.01 -5.52 -8.59
CA ASP A 59 7.36 -4.37 -7.93
C ASP A 59 6.05 -3.99 -8.64
N ARG A 60 6.08 -3.87 -9.96
CA ARG A 60 4.91 -3.52 -10.76
C ARG A 60 3.81 -4.56 -10.61
N TYR A 61 4.17 -5.84 -10.73
CA TYR A 61 3.25 -6.96 -10.64
C TYR A 61 2.58 -7.02 -9.26
N THR A 62 3.37 -6.99 -8.18
CA THR A 62 2.85 -7.08 -6.80
C THR A 62 1.91 -5.91 -6.48
N ARG A 63 2.26 -4.68 -6.87
CA ARG A 63 1.41 -3.49 -6.67
C ARG A 63 0.12 -3.54 -7.48
N GLY A 64 0.14 -4.10 -8.69
CA GLY A 64 -1.05 -4.27 -9.51
C GLY A 64 -1.97 -5.37 -8.95
N LYS A 65 -1.42 -6.56 -8.71
CA LYS A 65 -2.15 -7.73 -8.20
C LYS A 65 -2.80 -7.44 -6.85
N ASP A 66 -2.05 -6.90 -5.90
CA ASP A 66 -2.58 -6.61 -4.55
C ASP A 66 -3.73 -5.61 -4.60
N ARG A 67 -3.60 -4.54 -5.40
CA ARG A 67 -4.64 -3.51 -5.51
C ARG A 67 -5.89 -4.04 -6.20
N VAL A 68 -5.74 -4.80 -7.27
CA VAL A 68 -6.87 -5.42 -7.98
C VAL A 68 -7.58 -6.42 -7.08
N ALA A 69 -6.83 -7.31 -6.41
CA ALA A 69 -7.40 -8.33 -5.54
C ALA A 69 -8.10 -7.72 -4.32
N LEU A 70 -7.53 -6.68 -3.71
CA LEU A 70 -8.18 -5.92 -2.64
C LEU A 70 -9.53 -5.36 -3.10
N ILE A 71 -9.59 -4.68 -4.25
CA ILE A 71 -10.83 -4.08 -4.73
C ILE A 71 -11.86 -5.17 -5.10
N GLN A 72 -11.43 -6.22 -5.79
CA GLN A 72 -12.30 -7.34 -6.17
C GLN A 72 -12.89 -8.07 -4.96
N SER A 73 -12.14 -8.17 -3.85
CA SER A 73 -12.63 -8.81 -2.62
C SER A 73 -13.81 -8.06 -1.98
N LEU A 74 -13.95 -6.76 -2.27
CA LEU A 74 -14.99 -5.90 -1.76
C LEU A 74 -16.15 -5.73 -2.75
N LYS A 75 -16.27 -6.64 -3.73
CA LYS A 75 -17.39 -6.67 -4.68
C LYS A 75 -18.72 -6.73 -3.92
N GLY A 76 -19.65 -5.86 -4.32
CA GLY A 76 -20.93 -5.67 -3.63
C GLY A 76 -20.98 -4.40 -2.79
N HIS A 77 -19.87 -3.68 -2.68
CA HIS A 77 -19.83 -2.34 -2.11
C HIS A 77 -19.68 -1.28 -3.20
N ARG A 78 -20.11 -0.04 -2.89
CA ARG A 78 -19.94 1.09 -3.81
C ARG A 78 -18.50 1.59 -3.74
N ILE A 79 -17.69 1.22 -4.71
CA ILE A 79 -16.28 1.58 -4.80
C ILE A 79 -16.10 2.65 -5.87
N HIS A 80 -15.38 3.72 -5.53
CA HIS A 80 -14.98 4.75 -6.46
C HIS A 80 -13.46 4.76 -6.60
N ILE A 81 -12.97 4.90 -7.82
CA ILE A 81 -11.55 4.88 -8.14
C ILE A 81 -11.26 6.12 -9.00
N TRP A 82 -10.21 6.85 -8.65
CA TRP A 82 -9.72 7.99 -9.43
C TRP A 82 -8.29 7.76 -9.87
N GLY A 83 -8.08 7.66 -11.19
CA GLY A 83 -6.76 7.48 -11.78
C GLY A 83 -6.78 6.65 -13.06
N GLU A 84 -5.64 6.66 -13.75
CA GLU A 84 -5.50 6.05 -15.08
C GLU A 84 -5.28 4.55 -15.04
N GLY A 85 -5.34 3.93 -16.22
CA GLY A 85 -5.02 2.52 -16.45
C GLY A 85 -6.29 1.69 -16.67
N PRO A 86 -6.13 0.39 -16.96
CA PRO A 86 -7.23 -0.45 -17.41
C PRO A 86 -8.10 -0.94 -16.25
N TRP A 87 -8.68 -0.03 -15.47
CA TRP A 87 -9.50 -0.36 -14.31
C TRP A 87 -10.72 -1.19 -14.70
N GLU A 88 -11.37 -0.84 -15.82
CA GLU A 88 -12.55 -1.51 -16.36
C GLU A 88 -12.30 -2.99 -16.66
N LYS A 89 -11.07 -3.36 -17.05
CA LYS A 89 -10.66 -4.75 -17.28
C LYS A 89 -10.79 -5.59 -16.01
N TYR A 90 -10.42 -5.03 -14.86
CA TYR A 90 -10.25 -5.78 -13.62
C TYR A 90 -11.41 -5.63 -12.65
N VAL A 91 -12.02 -4.43 -12.59
CA VAL A 91 -13.02 -4.06 -11.60
C VAL A 91 -14.20 -3.32 -12.27
N PRO A 92 -14.90 -3.96 -13.22
CA PRO A 92 -15.97 -3.32 -14.01
C PRO A 92 -17.18 -2.86 -13.18
N HIS A 93 -17.23 -3.22 -11.90
CA HIS A 93 -18.27 -2.83 -10.95
C HIS A 93 -17.96 -1.53 -10.19
N ALA A 94 -16.73 -1.01 -10.30
CA ALA A 94 -16.32 0.22 -9.65
C ALA A 94 -16.72 1.45 -10.49
N ILE A 95 -16.95 2.58 -9.82
CA ILE A 95 -17.14 3.88 -10.46
C ILE A 95 -15.75 4.46 -10.71
N ILE A 96 -15.39 4.63 -11.98
CA ILE A 96 -14.05 5.07 -12.38
C ILE A 96 -14.13 6.54 -12.82
N GLY A 97 -13.37 7.39 -12.13
CA GLY A 97 -13.21 8.81 -12.41
C GLY A 97 -11.83 9.14 -12.98
N PRO A 98 -11.66 10.36 -13.51
CA PRO A 98 -10.40 10.80 -14.10
C PRO A 98 -9.29 10.93 -13.04
N THR A 99 -8.06 11.12 -13.51
CA THR A 99 -6.96 11.55 -12.65
C THR A 99 -7.27 12.91 -12.01
N LEU A 100 -6.99 13.02 -10.72
CA LEU A 100 -7.19 14.22 -9.93
C LEU A 100 -5.87 14.90 -9.57
N THR A 101 -5.91 16.20 -9.35
CA THR A 101 -4.84 16.94 -8.67
C THR A 101 -4.76 16.50 -7.19
N PHE A 102 -3.72 16.95 -6.49
CA PHE A 102 -3.60 16.67 -5.07
C PHE A 102 -4.79 17.22 -4.27
N GLU A 103 -5.20 18.46 -4.54
CA GLU A 103 -6.36 19.10 -3.91
C GLU A 103 -7.64 18.33 -4.21
N GLY A 104 -7.82 17.88 -5.45
CA GLY A 104 -8.96 17.04 -5.81
C GLY A 104 -8.99 15.72 -5.03
N VAL A 105 -7.83 15.08 -4.82
CA VAL A 105 -7.74 13.88 -3.96
C VAL A 105 -8.16 14.19 -2.53
N ILE A 106 -7.75 15.33 -1.96
CA ILE A 106 -8.15 15.74 -0.62
C ILE A 106 -9.67 15.95 -0.52
N GLU A 107 -10.29 16.61 -1.50
CA GLU A 107 -11.75 16.80 -1.50
C GLU A 107 -12.51 15.48 -1.59
N ILE A 108 -12.00 14.52 -2.35
CA ILE A 108 -12.57 13.17 -2.37
C ILE A 108 -12.39 12.46 -1.04
N MET A 109 -11.23 12.58 -0.38
CA MET A 109 -11.00 11.97 0.93
C MET A 109 -11.98 12.49 1.98
N LYS A 110 -12.27 13.81 2.00
CA LYS A 110 -13.27 14.41 2.91
C LYS A 110 -14.69 13.86 2.72
N GLN A 111 -15.01 13.38 1.52
CA GLN A 111 -16.31 12.80 1.18
C GLN A 111 -16.34 11.27 1.32
N SER A 112 -15.18 10.66 1.61
CA SER A 112 -15.02 9.21 1.66
C SER A 112 -15.23 8.68 3.07
N ARG A 113 -16.01 7.59 3.20
CA ARG A 113 -16.12 6.88 4.48
C ARG A 113 -14.85 6.09 4.80
N ILE A 114 -14.33 5.38 3.81
CA ILE A 114 -13.15 4.53 3.92
C ILE A 114 -12.27 4.79 2.70
N VAL A 115 -10.98 5.03 2.94
CA VAL A 115 -9.95 5.11 1.90
C VAL A 115 -9.17 3.80 1.87
N LEU A 116 -9.17 3.13 0.71
CA LEU A 116 -8.37 1.93 0.49
C LEU A 116 -6.91 2.29 0.18
N ASN A 117 -5.96 1.61 0.84
CA ASN A 117 -4.54 1.78 0.57
C ASN A 117 -3.83 0.42 0.40
N SER A 118 -3.30 0.19 -0.80
CA SER A 118 -2.42 -0.93 -1.13
C SER A 118 -0.98 -0.43 -1.29
N ALA A 119 -0.10 -0.98 -0.46
CA ALA A 119 1.29 -0.52 -0.30
C ALA A 119 2.26 -1.69 0.00
N PRO A 120 2.31 -2.76 -0.80
CA PRO A 120 3.04 -4.01 -0.50
C PRO A 120 4.56 -3.84 -0.27
N ARG A 121 5.15 -2.69 -0.61
CA ARG A 121 6.55 -2.36 -0.29
C ARG A 121 6.77 -1.83 1.12
N PHE A 122 5.77 -1.27 1.77
CA PHE A 122 5.93 -0.53 3.02
C PHE A 122 5.61 -1.39 4.25
N LYS A 123 6.12 -2.63 4.29
CA LYS A 123 5.79 -3.62 5.33
C LYS A 123 6.31 -3.27 6.73
N ALA A 124 7.36 -2.45 6.79
CA ALA A 124 7.89 -1.88 8.03
C ALA A 124 7.64 -0.37 8.16
N GLY A 125 6.80 0.20 7.30
CA GLY A 125 6.57 1.63 7.21
C GLY A 125 5.12 1.96 6.90
N THR A 126 4.90 3.14 6.30
CA THR A 126 3.60 3.64 5.93
C THR A 126 3.72 4.58 4.72
N HIS A 127 2.59 5.03 4.19
CA HIS A 127 2.50 5.98 3.09
C HIS A 127 1.70 7.19 3.56
N GLU A 128 2.08 8.40 3.12
CA GLU A 128 1.45 9.66 3.54
C GLU A 128 -0.05 9.74 3.23
N ARG A 129 -0.51 8.95 2.26
CA ARG A 129 -1.93 8.78 1.92
C ARG A 129 -2.78 8.39 3.12
N ILE A 130 -2.24 7.55 4.00
CA ILE A 130 -2.93 7.13 5.22
C ILE A 130 -3.15 8.36 6.11
N PHE A 131 -2.12 9.18 6.30
CA PHE A 131 -2.23 10.38 7.13
C PHE A 131 -3.21 11.40 6.54
N TYR A 132 -3.18 11.63 5.23
CA TYR A 132 -4.11 12.54 4.59
C TYR A 132 -5.57 12.09 4.72
N ALA A 133 -5.83 10.79 4.54
CA ALA A 133 -7.17 10.23 4.70
C ALA A 133 -7.70 10.40 6.13
N LEU A 134 -6.89 10.05 7.14
CA LEU A 134 -7.23 10.24 8.55
C LEU A 134 -7.48 11.72 8.88
N MET A 135 -6.61 12.62 8.39
CA MET A 135 -6.80 14.07 8.58
C MET A 135 -8.08 14.61 7.93
N CYS A 136 -8.56 13.97 6.87
CA CYS A 136 -9.83 14.30 6.24
C CYS A 136 -11.05 13.65 6.93
N GLY A 137 -10.85 12.92 8.03
CA GLY A 137 -11.91 12.24 8.77
C GLY A 137 -12.37 10.92 8.15
N ALA A 138 -11.63 10.38 7.18
CA ALA A 138 -11.92 9.09 6.58
C ALA A 138 -11.17 7.97 7.30
N SER A 139 -11.84 6.85 7.57
CA SER A 139 -11.17 5.63 8.01
C SER A 139 -10.28 5.08 6.89
N VAL A 140 -9.29 4.26 7.22
CA VAL A 140 -8.38 3.69 6.23
C VAL A 140 -8.43 2.16 6.33
N TYR A 141 -8.54 1.50 5.16
CA TYR A 141 -8.31 0.06 5.05
C TYR A 141 -7.00 -0.17 4.31
N THR A 142 -6.02 -0.81 4.94
CA THR A 142 -4.69 -0.91 4.33
C THR A 142 -3.98 -2.24 4.54
N GLY A 143 -3.00 -2.55 3.70
CA GLY A 143 -2.15 -3.72 3.92
C GLY A 143 -1.36 -3.57 5.23
N ALA A 144 -1.24 -4.67 5.97
CA ALA A 144 -0.62 -4.69 7.28
C ALA A 144 0.87 -4.26 7.22
N SER A 145 1.29 -3.46 8.19
CA SER A 145 2.69 -3.12 8.41
C SER A 145 3.02 -3.10 9.89
N SER A 146 4.28 -3.39 10.25
CA SER A 146 4.71 -3.34 11.65
C SER A 146 4.64 -1.92 12.23
N TYR A 147 4.82 -0.90 11.38
CA TYR A 147 4.65 0.49 11.74
C TYR A 147 3.20 0.81 12.13
N LEU A 148 2.24 0.46 11.27
CA LEU A 148 0.83 0.72 11.53
C LEU A 148 0.35 -0.05 12.76
N LYS A 149 0.78 -1.31 12.92
CA LYS A 149 0.49 -2.09 14.13
C LYS A 149 0.97 -1.41 15.41
N ARG A 150 2.11 -0.71 15.36
CA ARG A 150 2.71 -0.06 16.53
C ARG A 150 2.08 1.29 16.85
N TYR A 151 1.81 2.11 15.84
CA TYR A 151 1.40 3.51 16.02
C TYR A 151 -0.10 3.75 15.79
N PHE A 152 -0.77 2.86 15.05
CA PHE A 152 -2.19 2.95 14.73
C PHE A 152 -2.88 1.61 15.02
N PRO A 153 -2.97 1.18 16.30
CA PRO A 153 -3.43 -0.17 16.66
C PRO A 153 -4.90 -0.45 16.30
N THR A 154 -5.71 0.59 16.14
CA THR A 154 -7.13 0.49 15.72
C THR A 154 -7.32 0.56 14.20
N MET A 155 -6.22 0.71 13.44
CA MET A 155 -6.26 0.70 11.99
C MET A 155 -6.72 -0.66 11.44
N HIS A 156 -7.71 -0.63 10.55
CA HIS A 156 -8.13 -1.83 9.86
C HIS A 156 -7.11 -2.24 8.81
N THR A 157 -6.56 -3.45 8.96
CA THR A 157 -5.54 -3.99 8.07
C THR A 157 -5.90 -5.35 7.50
N TYR A 158 -5.40 -5.65 6.30
CA TYR A 158 -5.42 -6.98 5.70
C TYR A 158 -4.00 -7.50 5.52
N HIS A 159 -3.83 -8.81 5.50
CA HIS A 159 -2.55 -9.42 5.14
C HIS A 159 -2.44 -9.54 3.62
N TYR A 160 -1.29 -9.14 3.07
CA TYR A 160 -1.00 -9.33 1.65
C TYR A 160 -1.18 -10.81 1.29
N GLY A 161 -1.72 -11.08 0.09
CA GLY A 161 -2.02 -12.45 -0.34
C GLY A 161 -3.30 -13.05 0.26
N GLU A 162 -3.86 -12.45 1.31
CA GLU A 162 -5.06 -12.93 2.02
C GLU A 162 -6.23 -11.96 1.81
N TRP A 163 -6.77 -11.91 0.58
CA TRP A 163 -7.89 -11.02 0.24
C TRP A 163 -9.27 -11.70 0.35
N SER A 164 -9.33 -12.98 0.72
CA SER A 164 -10.61 -13.68 0.87
C SER A 164 -11.38 -13.18 2.08
N GLY A 165 -12.66 -12.87 1.92
CA GLY A 165 -13.55 -12.54 3.03
C GLY A 165 -13.29 -11.18 3.69
N LEU A 166 -12.57 -10.27 3.04
CA LEU A 166 -12.44 -8.89 3.54
C LEU A 166 -13.82 -8.24 3.62
N GLN A 167 -14.05 -7.47 4.68
CA GLN A 167 -15.31 -6.79 4.95
C GLN A 167 -15.05 -5.33 5.26
N VAL A 168 -16.01 -4.46 4.97
CA VAL A 168 -16.01 -3.09 5.47
C VAL A 168 -17.13 -2.92 6.50
N GLY A 169 -16.84 -2.14 7.53
CA GLY A 169 -17.78 -1.82 8.60
C GLY A 169 -17.97 -0.32 8.77
N ASP A 170 -18.60 0.05 9.88
CA ASP A 170 -18.54 1.42 10.36
C ASP A 170 -17.31 1.58 11.24
N TRP A 171 -16.35 2.39 10.79
CA TRP A 171 -15.02 2.54 11.39
C TRP A 171 -14.75 3.99 11.77
N ALA A 172 -15.78 4.77 12.07
CA ALA A 172 -15.66 6.18 12.44
C ALA A 172 -14.66 6.40 13.60
N GLU A 173 -14.69 5.54 14.61
CA GLU A 173 -13.75 5.56 15.74
C GLU A 173 -12.28 5.46 15.28
N CYS A 174 -11.98 4.57 14.33
CA CYS A 174 -10.64 4.45 13.74
C CYS A 174 -10.19 5.76 13.04
N ALA A 175 -11.12 6.49 12.41
CA ALA A 175 -10.81 7.78 11.79
C ALA A 175 -10.48 8.84 12.85
N GLU A 176 -11.29 8.93 13.91
CA GLU A 176 -11.11 9.91 15.00
C GLU A 176 -9.80 9.68 15.76
N GLU A 177 -9.53 8.44 16.18
CA GLU A 177 -8.28 8.10 16.87
C GLU A 177 -7.07 8.29 15.96
N GLY A 178 -7.16 7.86 14.70
CA GLY A 178 -6.09 8.02 13.74
C GLY A 178 -5.79 9.48 13.45
N GLN A 179 -6.81 10.36 13.37
CA GLN A 179 -6.61 11.80 13.21
C GLN A 179 -5.87 12.40 14.42
N SER A 180 -6.28 12.02 15.64
CA SER A 180 -5.63 12.45 16.88
C SER A 180 -4.16 12.06 16.91
N GLU A 181 -3.84 10.82 16.53
CA GLU A 181 -2.45 10.34 16.45
C GLU A 181 -1.64 11.10 15.39
N VAL A 182 -2.22 11.36 14.19
CA VAL A 182 -1.55 12.12 13.15
C VAL A 182 -1.19 13.54 13.61
N LEU A 183 -2.14 14.24 14.25
CA LEU A 183 -1.91 15.58 14.80
C LEU A 183 -0.86 15.59 15.92
N ARG A 184 -0.80 14.52 16.72
CA ARG A 184 0.12 14.40 17.83
C ARG A 184 1.56 14.12 17.39
N ALA A 185 1.76 13.21 16.44
CA ALA A 185 3.07 12.61 16.19
C ALA A 185 3.58 12.70 14.74
N HIS A 186 2.72 13.09 13.79
CA HIS A 186 3.06 13.03 12.36
C HIS A 186 3.08 14.39 11.66
N THR A 187 3.12 15.48 12.43
CA THR A 187 3.36 16.85 11.94
C THR A 187 4.85 17.07 11.63
N TRP A 188 5.16 18.15 10.90
CA TRP A 188 6.55 18.54 10.65
C TRP A 188 7.28 18.91 11.94
N ASP A 189 6.62 19.63 12.85
CA ASP A 189 7.21 20.04 14.13
C ASP A 189 7.57 18.83 14.99
N ALA A 190 6.64 17.89 15.17
CA ALA A 190 6.90 16.66 15.96
C ALA A 190 8.03 15.81 15.37
N ARG A 191 8.11 15.71 14.04
CA ARG A 191 9.19 15.00 13.35
C ARG A 191 10.53 15.71 13.50
N ALA A 192 10.56 17.03 13.34
CA ALA A 192 11.76 17.84 13.50
C ALA A 192 12.32 17.74 14.93
N GLU A 193 11.46 17.87 15.93
CA GLU A 193 11.84 17.69 17.34
C GLU A 193 12.42 16.29 17.59
N THR A 194 11.78 15.24 17.07
CA THR A 194 12.27 13.86 17.21
C THR A 194 13.67 13.70 16.63
N LEU A 195 13.94 14.26 15.44
CA LEU A 195 15.25 14.21 14.80
C LEU A 195 16.31 14.94 15.63
N ILE A 196 16.00 16.15 16.10
CA ILE A 196 16.92 16.94 16.93
C ILE A 196 17.24 16.22 18.24
N LEU A 197 16.23 15.69 18.94
CA LEU A 197 16.43 14.97 20.20
C LEU A 197 17.22 13.67 20.04
N THR A 198 17.06 12.98 18.91
CA THR A 198 17.81 11.75 18.62
C THR A 198 19.30 12.06 18.42
N GLU A 199 19.62 13.09 17.63
CA GLU A 199 21.00 13.56 17.40
C GLU A 199 21.68 13.97 18.71
N ILE A 200 20.96 14.68 19.60
CA ILE A 200 21.49 15.09 20.91
C ILE A 200 21.78 13.86 21.79
N LYS A 201 20.89 12.86 21.81
CA LYS A 201 21.09 11.62 22.59
C LYS A 201 22.26 10.81 22.08
N GLU A 202 22.43 10.67 20.77
CA GLU A 202 23.56 9.94 20.18
C GLU A 202 24.89 10.61 20.51
N LYS A 203 24.98 11.95 20.43
CA LYS A 203 26.17 12.70 20.85
C LYS A 203 26.47 12.60 22.34
N SER A 204 25.46 12.41 23.18
CA SER A 204 25.61 12.28 24.63
C SER A 204 26.04 10.88 25.07
N CYS A 205 25.86 9.85 24.23
CA CYS A 205 26.25 8.46 24.52
C CYS A 205 27.64 8.08 23.98
N VAL A 206 28.30 8.99 23.26
CA VAL A 206 29.63 8.78 22.66
C VAL A 206 30.74 9.53 23.45
N ASN A 207 30.40 10.14 24.60
CA ASN A 207 31.33 10.71 25.57
C ASN A 207 31.30 9.92 26.88
#